data_AF-A0A2H0EPM4-F1
#
_entry.id   AF-A0A2H0EPM4-F1
#
_cell.length_a   1.000
_cell.length_b   1.000
_cell.length_c   1.000
_cell.angle_alpha   90.00
_cell.angle_beta   90.00
_cell.angle_gamma   90.00
#
_symmetry.space_group_name_H-M   'P 1'
#
loop_
_entity.id
_entity.type
_entity.pdbx_description
1 polymer ?
#
loop_
_entity_poly.entity_id
_entity_poly.type
_entity_poly.pdbx_seq_one_letter_code
_entity_poly.pdbx_strand_id
1 'polypeptide(L)'
;MEEHAMFRMIAAAALLCVAAVAAQAQDWRKLLTPQELQALLQQTDARVIDLRAPQGENSYALGHVPGSVSAPYDTWRGPKQNPGAVLDDAALTERLQSAGVAADTPVVLVYWGGDPSDFGAAARVYWTLKSSGIGQIAILNGGFKAWREAGLPAETAPTVPARSAIAASLSPQWLATRAQVQAIVEGRSDAVLVDARPDAFFRAEKKHDAAKKAGTLSGAVSLVFDRWFAPQSPLMSAPEPALERARALAAEANGKPIVSFCNTGHWAA
;
A
#
# COMPACT_ATOMS: atom_id res chain seq x y z
N MET A 1 51.06 -34.11 -2.28
CA MET A 1 50.74 -32.69 -2.00
C MET A 1 49.72 -32.12 -3.00
N GLU A 2 48.79 -32.93 -3.52
CA GLU A 2 47.80 -32.46 -4.52
C GLU A 2 46.33 -32.62 -4.07
N GLU A 3 46.05 -33.43 -3.05
CA GLU A 3 44.67 -33.67 -2.58
C GLU A 3 44.05 -32.49 -1.79
N HIS A 4 44.89 -31.64 -1.17
CA HIS A 4 44.41 -30.47 -0.42
C HIS A 4 44.01 -29.28 -1.29
N ALA A 5 44.40 -29.26 -2.57
CA ALA A 5 44.06 -28.17 -3.49
C ALA A 5 42.62 -28.28 -4.03
N MET A 6 42.14 -29.51 -4.25
CA MET A 6 40.83 -29.74 -4.86
C MET A 6 39.65 -29.48 -3.90
N PHE A 7 39.83 -29.76 -2.59
CA PHE A 7 38.78 -29.53 -1.58
C PHE A 7 38.55 -28.03 -1.28
N ARG A 8 39.60 -27.19 -1.44
CA ARG A 8 39.48 -25.74 -1.27
C ARG A 8 38.76 -25.05 -2.43
N MET A 9 38.78 -25.64 -3.62
CA MET A 9 38.09 -25.10 -4.80
C MET A 9 36.56 -25.32 -4.74
N ILE A 10 36.12 -26.45 -4.17
CA ILE A 10 34.69 -26.77 -4.02
C ILE A 10 34.03 -25.90 -2.93
N ALA A 11 34.74 -25.62 -1.83
CA ALA A 11 34.25 -24.72 -0.78
C ALA A 11 34.11 -23.27 -1.26
N ALA A 12 35.00 -22.80 -2.14
CA ALA A 12 34.92 -21.46 -2.73
C ALA A 12 33.73 -21.32 -3.70
N ALA A 13 33.44 -22.35 -4.50
CA ALA A 13 32.27 -22.36 -5.40
C ALA A 13 30.95 -22.41 -4.62
N ALA A 14 30.88 -23.17 -3.51
CA ALA A 14 29.71 -23.20 -2.65
C ALA A 14 29.46 -21.87 -1.91
N LEU A 15 30.52 -21.15 -1.49
CA LEU A 15 30.37 -19.80 -0.92
C LEU A 15 29.97 -18.75 -1.96
N LEU A 16 30.43 -18.87 -3.21
CA LEU A 16 30.03 -17.98 -4.31
C LEU A 16 28.57 -18.23 -4.76
N CYS A 17 28.05 -19.45 -4.66
CA CYS A 17 26.64 -19.74 -4.93
C CYS A 17 25.67 -19.29 -3.83
N VAL A 18 26.09 -19.19 -2.57
CA VAL A 18 25.23 -18.65 -1.49
C VAL A 18 25.20 -17.12 -1.49
N ALA A 19 26.27 -16.46 -1.95
CA ALA A 19 26.31 -14.99 -2.05
C ALA A 19 25.39 -14.41 -3.16
N ALA A 20 25.06 -15.21 -4.19
CA ALA A 20 24.20 -14.77 -5.29
C ALA A 20 22.70 -14.68 -4.93
N VAL A 21 22.25 -15.35 -3.86
CA VAL A 21 20.84 -15.28 -3.41
C VAL A 21 20.59 -14.07 -2.50
N ALA A 22 21.64 -13.47 -1.93
CA ALA A 22 21.55 -12.31 -1.05
C ALA A 22 21.73 -10.95 -1.76
N ALA A 23 21.95 -10.95 -3.09
CA ALA A 23 22.26 -9.75 -3.87
C ALA A 23 21.08 -9.15 -4.67
N GLN A 24 19.85 -9.63 -4.44
CA GLN A 24 18.63 -9.10 -5.08
C GLN A 24 17.65 -8.45 -4.09
N ALA A 25 18.13 -7.86 -3.00
CA ALA A 25 17.40 -6.72 -2.42
C ALA A 25 17.68 -5.50 -3.32
N GLN A 26 17.20 -5.54 -4.57
CA GLN A 26 17.05 -4.34 -5.38
C GLN A 26 16.28 -3.33 -4.53
N ASP A 27 16.72 -2.07 -4.50
CA ASP A 27 16.02 -0.96 -3.83
C ASP A 27 14.62 -0.80 -4.42
N TRP A 28 13.69 -1.64 -3.96
CA TRP A 28 12.33 -1.67 -4.46
C TRP A 28 11.65 -0.38 -4.02
N ARG A 29 11.37 0.48 -5.00
CA ARG A 29 10.76 1.78 -4.75
C ARG A 29 9.26 1.60 -4.53
N LYS A 30 8.76 2.16 -3.43
CA LYS A 30 7.33 2.10 -3.05
C LYS A 30 6.46 3.07 -3.85
N LEU A 31 7.08 4.09 -4.43
CA LEU A 31 6.44 5.08 -5.30
C LEU A 31 7.21 5.13 -6.62
N LEU A 32 6.50 4.99 -7.72
CA LEU A 32 7.06 5.07 -9.07
C LEU A 32 6.51 6.30 -9.78
N THR A 33 7.37 7.02 -10.50
CA THR A 33 6.91 7.99 -11.50
C THR A 33 6.32 7.26 -12.71
N PRO A 34 5.54 7.94 -13.57
CA PRO A 34 5.05 7.33 -14.82
C PRO A 34 6.17 6.75 -15.69
N GLN A 35 7.30 7.46 -15.83
CA GLN A 35 8.45 7.01 -16.62
C GLN A 35 9.12 5.78 -16.00
N GLU A 36 9.23 5.73 -14.67
CA GLU A 36 9.78 4.58 -13.96
C GLU A 36 8.89 3.34 -14.12
N LEU A 37 7.56 3.51 -14.03
CA LEU A 37 6.64 2.42 -14.32
C LEU A 37 6.76 1.94 -15.76
N GLN A 38 6.82 2.86 -16.73
CA GLN A 38 7.01 2.48 -18.14
C GLN A 38 8.30 1.68 -18.35
N ALA A 39 9.40 2.11 -17.75
CA ALA A 39 10.67 1.38 -17.81
C ALA A 39 10.58 0.00 -17.13
N LEU A 40 9.92 -0.10 -15.98
CA LEU A 40 9.71 -1.36 -15.27
C LEU A 40 8.93 -2.37 -16.12
N LEU A 41 7.88 -1.93 -16.82
CA LEU A 41 7.06 -2.78 -17.69
C LEU A 41 7.80 -3.30 -18.93
N GLN A 42 8.93 -2.68 -19.31
CA GLN A 42 9.80 -3.18 -20.38
C GLN A 42 10.79 -4.24 -19.91
N GLN A 43 11.03 -4.34 -18.60
CA GLN A 43 12.10 -5.14 -18.01
C GLN A 43 11.58 -6.33 -17.20
N THR A 44 10.33 -6.28 -16.77
CA THR A 44 9.73 -7.23 -15.85
C THR A 44 8.30 -7.56 -16.27
N ASP A 45 7.77 -8.65 -15.73
CA ASP A 45 6.37 -9.04 -15.83
C ASP A 45 5.52 -8.45 -14.68
N ALA A 46 5.90 -7.27 -14.18
CA ALA A 46 5.22 -6.61 -13.07
C ALA A 46 3.71 -6.52 -13.31
N ARG A 47 2.94 -6.90 -12.29
CA ARG A 47 1.49 -6.85 -12.33
C ARG A 47 0.99 -5.47 -11.96
N VAL A 48 0.44 -4.75 -12.93
CA VAL A 48 -0.26 -3.50 -12.68
C VAL A 48 -1.71 -3.79 -12.33
N ILE A 49 -2.16 -3.34 -11.15
CA ILE A 49 -3.54 -3.47 -10.69
C ILE A 49 -4.16 -2.07 -10.65
N ASP A 50 -5.20 -1.87 -11.46
CA ASP A 50 -5.96 -0.63 -11.52
C ASP A 50 -7.16 -0.70 -10.56
N LEU A 51 -7.15 0.20 -9.56
CA LEU A 51 -8.12 0.26 -8.48
C LEU A 51 -9.31 1.16 -8.77
N ARG A 52 -9.32 1.83 -9.94
CA ARG A 52 -10.41 2.72 -10.34
C ARG A 52 -11.68 1.91 -10.62
N ALA A 53 -12.81 2.61 -10.61
CA ALA A 53 -14.07 2.01 -11.03
C ALA A 53 -13.95 1.48 -12.48
N PRO A 54 -14.63 0.39 -12.83
CA PRO A 54 -14.56 -0.17 -14.17
C PRO A 54 -15.27 0.71 -15.20
N GLN A 55 -16.25 1.52 -14.77
CA GLN A 55 -17.05 2.42 -15.60
C GLN A 55 -17.20 3.79 -14.92
N GLY A 56 -17.54 4.83 -15.71
CA GLY A 56 -17.66 6.22 -15.25
C GLY A 56 -16.56 7.15 -15.78
N GLU A 57 -16.61 8.42 -15.39
CA GLU A 57 -15.82 9.52 -16.00
C GLU A 57 -14.30 9.33 -15.88
N ASN A 58 -13.82 8.67 -14.82
CA ASN A 58 -12.39 8.43 -14.56
C ASN A 58 -12.01 6.94 -14.60
N SER A 59 -12.84 6.14 -15.27
CA SER A 59 -12.80 4.68 -15.18
C SER A 59 -11.68 4.01 -15.96
N TYR A 60 -11.43 2.75 -15.62
CA TYR A 60 -10.54 1.86 -16.33
C TYR A 60 -10.91 1.70 -17.82
N ALA A 61 -12.21 1.62 -18.15
CA ALA A 61 -12.67 1.41 -19.52
C ALA A 61 -12.38 2.58 -20.47
N LEU A 62 -12.20 3.80 -19.96
CA LEU A 62 -11.87 4.98 -20.75
C LEU A 62 -10.38 5.10 -21.09
N GLY A 63 -9.56 4.22 -20.56
CA GLY A 63 -8.11 4.23 -20.71
C GLY A 63 -7.45 3.74 -19.43
N HIS A 64 -6.41 2.92 -19.58
CA HIS A 64 -5.60 2.42 -18.47
C HIS A 64 -4.15 2.17 -18.90
N VAL A 65 -3.28 1.95 -17.91
CA VAL A 65 -1.87 1.58 -18.17
C VAL A 65 -1.85 0.27 -18.96
N PRO A 66 -1.06 0.15 -20.04
CA PRO A 66 -1.01 -1.07 -20.85
C PRO A 66 -0.78 -2.34 -20.02
N GLY A 67 -1.55 -3.39 -20.29
CA GLY A 67 -1.50 -4.66 -19.56
C GLY A 67 -2.00 -4.62 -18.10
N SER A 68 -2.52 -3.49 -17.62
CA SER A 68 -3.07 -3.41 -16.26
C SER A 68 -4.40 -4.14 -16.12
N VAL A 69 -4.61 -4.76 -14.96
CA VAL A 69 -5.82 -5.54 -14.65
C VAL A 69 -6.75 -4.69 -13.79
N SER A 70 -8.03 -4.64 -14.15
CA SER A 70 -9.04 -3.95 -13.34
C SER A 70 -9.36 -4.77 -12.07
N ALA A 71 -9.11 -4.19 -10.90
CA ALA A 71 -9.56 -4.73 -9.62
C ALA A 71 -9.99 -3.55 -8.71
N PRO A 72 -11.24 -3.07 -8.86
CA PRO A 72 -11.70 -1.85 -8.20
C PRO A 72 -11.53 -1.88 -6.67
N TYR A 73 -11.22 -0.74 -6.06
CA TYR A 73 -10.91 -0.63 -4.63
C TYR A 73 -11.95 -1.26 -3.69
N ASP A 74 -13.25 -1.13 -4.01
CA ASP A 74 -14.33 -1.73 -3.22
C ASP A 74 -14.25 -3.25 -3.09
N THR A 75 -13.49 -3.90 -3.97
CA THR A 75 -13.28 -5.35 -3.95
C THR A 75 -12.14 -5.82 -3.04
N TRP A 76 -11.40 -4.88 -2.43
CA TRP A 76 -10.25 -5.13 -1.55
C TRP A 76 -10.55 -4.83 -0.07
N ARG A 77 -11.79 -4.49 0.24
CA ARG A 77 -12.23 -4.00 1.56
C ARG A 77 -13.55 -4.61 1.95
N GLY A 78 -13.94 -4.38 3.20
CA GLY A 78 -15.22 -4.78 3.72
C GLY A 78 -16.43 -4.18 3.00
N PRO A 79 -17.62 -4.74 3.23
CA PRO A 79 -18.85 -4.28 2.60
C PRO A 79 -19.22 -2.86 3.04
N LYS A 80 -20.18 -2.22 2.35
CA LYS A 80 -20.60 -0.83 2.61
C LYS A 80 -20.96 -0.56 4.09
N GLN A 81 -21.49 -1.54 4.80
CA GLN A 81 -21.88 -1.42 6.22
C GLN A 81 -20.67 -1.43 7.18
N ASN A 82 -19.56 -2.04 6.78
CA ASN A 82 -18.29 -2.02 7.52
C ASN A 82 -17.12 -1.93 6.53
N PRO A 83 -16.92 -0.75 5.93
CA PRO A 83 -16.05 -0.65 4.78
C PRO A 83 -14.57 -0.56 5.21
N GLY A 84 -14.28 -0.59 6.51
CA GLY A 84 -12.94 -0.76 7.07
C GLY A 84 -12.58 -2.20 7.43
N ALA A 85 -13.51 -3.16 7.31
CA ALA A 85 -13.19 -4.57 7.48
C ALA A 85 -12.19 -5.05 6.40
N VAL A 86 -11.51 -6.13 6.72
CA VAL A 86 -10.60 -6.85 5.83
C VAL A 86 -11.35 -7.99 5.16
N LEU A 87 -10.85 -8.45 4.02
CA LEU A 87 -11.31 -9.70 3.41
C LEU A 87 -10.89 -10.89 4.29
N ASP A 88 -11.68 -11.96 4.26
CA ASP A 88 -11.19 -13.25 4.74
C ASP A 88 -10.16 -13.86 3.78
N ASP A 89 -9.42 -14.86 4.26
CA ASP A 89 -8.32 -15.49 3.51
C ASP A 89 -8.79 -16.10 2.17
N ALA A 90 -10.02 -16.63 2.11
CA ALA A 90 -10.57 -17.20 0.88
C ALA A 90 -10.87 -16.13 -0.18
N ALA A 91 -11.54 -15.04 0.21
CA ALA A 91 -11.86 -13.92 -0.66
C ALA A 91 -10.59 -13.16 -1.10
N LEU A 92 -9.62 -13.00 -0.20
CA LEU A 92 -8.32 -12.41 -0.50
C LEU A 92 -7.52 -13.27 -1.48
N THR A 93 -7.48 -14.59 -1.25
CA THR A 93 -6.86 -15.55 -2.17
C THR A 93 -7.49 -15.47 -3.56
N GLU A 94 -8.82 -15.53 -3.64
CA GLU A 94 -9.55 -15.42 -4.91
C GLU A 94 -9.24 -14.10 -5.63
N ARG A 95 -9.18 -12.98 -4.89
CA ARG A 95 -8.85 -11.67 -5.43
C ARG A 95 -7.46 -11.63 -6.06
N LEU A 96 -6.45 -12.16 -5.37
CA LEU A 96 -5.07 -12.19 -5.84
C LEU A 96 -4.89 -13.14 -7.02
N GLN A 97 -5.52 -14.31 -6.97
CA GLN A 97 -5.50 -15.28 -8.07
C GLN A 97 -6.14 -14.69 -9.34
N SER A 98 -7.33 -14.09 -9.22
CA SER A 98 -8.02 -13.44 -10.34
C SER A 98 -7.26 -12.22 -10.89
N ALA A 99 -6.54 -11.50 -10.03
CA ALA A 99 -5.63 -10.44 -10.44
C ALA A 99 -4.29 -10.95 -10.98
N GLY A 100 -4.09 -12.28 -11.04
CA GLY A 100 -2.89 -12.99 -11.49
C GLY A 100 -1.61 -12.57 -10.76
N VAL A 101 -1.72 -12.28 -9.47
CA VAL A 101 -0.58 -11.96 -8.58
C VAL A 101 0.06 -13.27 -8.13
N ALA A 102 1.36 -13.44 -8.36
CA ALA A 102 2.17 -14.50 -7.75
C ALA A 102 3.08 -13.93 -6.65
N ALA A 103 3.72 -14.80 -5.87
CA ALA A 103 4.49 -14.39 -4.68
C ALA A 103 5.74 -13.55 -5.03
N ASP A 104 6.34 -13.80 -6.18
CA ASP A 104 7.56 -13.17 -6.69
C ASP A 104 7.31 -12.08 -7.75
N THR A 105 6.08 -11.98 -8.28
CA THR A 105 5.69 -10.94 -9.23
C THR A 105 5.62 -9.57 -8.54
N PRO A 106 6.38 -8.56 -8.99
CA PRO A 106 6.22 -7.21 -8.48
C PRO A 106 4.83 -6.66 -8.80
N VAL A 107 4.19 -5.97 -7.85
CA VAL A 107 2.84 -5.42 -8.00
C VAL A 107 2.89 -3.90 -7.99
N VAL A 108 2.26 -3.26 -8.97
CA VAL A 108 2.11 -1.80 -9.02
C VAL A 108 0.63 -1.43 -8.96
N LEU A 109 0.27 -0.62 -7.97
CA LEU A 109 -1.09 -0.16 -7.73
C LEU A 109 -1.34 1.18 -8.42
N VAL A 110 -2.42 1.26 -9.19
CA VAL A 110 -2.85 2.46 -9.90
C VAL A 110 -4.19 2.92 -9.35
N TYR A 111 -4.24 4.18 -8.92
CA TYR A 111 -5.46 4.89 -8.53
C TYR A 111 -5.74 6.00 -9.55
N TRP A 112 -6.81 6.77 -9.38
CA TRP A 112 -7.11 7.87 -10.30
C TRP A 112 -6.06 8.97 -10.28
N GLY A 113 -5.78 9.53 -9.11
CA GLY A 113 -4.91 10.70 -8.98
C GLY A 113 -5.66 12.03 -9.08
N GLY A 114 -6.92 12.09 -8.62
CA GLY A 114 -7.68 13.34 -8.57
C GLY A 114 -7.20 14.24 -7.43
N ASP A 115 -7.05 13.65 -6.25
CA ASP A 115 -6.66 14.35 -5.02
C ASP A 115 -5.89 13.42 -4.04
N PRO A 116 -5.37 13.94 -2.91
CA PRO A 116 -4.74 13.13 -1.88
C PRO A 116 -5.60 12.02 -1.29
N SER A 117 -6.93 12.18 -1.24
CA SER A 117 -7.82 11.17 -0.69
C SER A 117 -7.85 9.94 -1.59
N ASP A 118 -7.85 10.12 -2.92
CA ASP A 118 -7.84 8.99 -3.86
C ASP A 118 -6.64 8.05 -3.64
N PHE A 119 -5.48 8.58 -3.22
CA PHE A 119 -4.28 7.78 -2.91
C PHE A 119 -4.54 6.78 -1.77
N GLY A 120 -5.44 7.09 -0.84
CA GLY A 120 -5.82 6.19 0.25
C GLY A 120 -6.35 4.85 -0.23
N ALA A 121 -6.89 4.76 -1.45
CA ALA A 121 -7.30 3.48 -2.04
C ALA A 121 -6.08 2.61 -2.34
N ALA A 122 -5.07 3.19 -2.99
CA ALA A 122 -3.81 2.50 -3.28
C ALA A 122 -3.04 2.16 -2.01
N ALA A 123 -2.94 3.08 -1.05
CA ALA A 123 -2.30 2.81 0.24
C ALA A 123 -2.98 1.67 1.02
N ARG A 124 -4.32 1.64 1.04
CA ARG A 124 -5.05 0.56 1.71
C ARG A 124 -4.85 -0.80 1.05
N VAL A 125 -4.81 -0.85 -0.28
CA VAL A 125 -4.51 -2.10 -1.00
C VAL A 125 -3.04 -2.49 -0.80
N TYR A 126 -2.11 -1.53 -0.81
CA TYR A 126 -0.70 -1.76 -0.48
C TYR A 126 -0.57 -2.43 0.89
N TRP A 127 -1.23 -1.89 1.92
CA TRP A 127 -1.24 -2.47 3.27
C TRP A 127 -1.80 -3.90 3.26
N THR A 128 -2.85 -4.16 2.48
CA THR A 128 -3.46 -5.49 2.34
C THR A 128 -2.47 -6.47 1.72
N LEU A 129 -1.83 -6.11 0.61
CA LEU A 129 -0.83 -6.93 -0.09
C LEU A 129 0.38 -7.22 0.81
N LYS A 130 0.90 -6.19 1.49
CA LYS A 130 2.02 -6.33 2.42
C LYS A 130 1.68 -7.25 3.58
N SER A 131 0.48 -7.10 4.15
CA SER A 131 -0.01 -7.96 5.23
C SER A 131 -0.25 -9.39 4.76
N SER A 132 -0.40 -9.60 3.45
CA SER A 132 -0.57 -10.92 2.83
C SER A 132 0.75 -11.58 2.40
N GLY A 133 1.90 -10.95 2.70
CA GLY A 133 3.22 -11.48 2.37
C GLY A 133 3.78 -11.07 1.00
N ILE A 134 3.09 -10.21 0.24
CA ILE A 134 3.64 -9.67 -1.02
C ILE A 134 4.71 -8.62 -0.69
N GLY A 135 5.93 -8.84 -1.16
CA GLY A 135 7.08 -8.00 -0.80
C GLY A 135 7.32 -6.80 -1.73
N GLN A 136 7.30 -7.03 -3.04
CA GLN A 136 7.59 -6.01 -4.06
C GLN A 136 6.31 -5.31 -4.48
N ILE A 137 5.90 -4.28 -3.74
CA ILE A 137 4.69 -3.49 -4.01
C ILE A 137 5.05 -2.02 -4.23
N ALA A 138 4.56 -1.41 -5.29
CA ALA A 138 4.68 0.02 -5.54
C ALA A 138 3.32 0.65 -5.84
N ILE A 139 3.25 1.98 -5.75
CA ILE A 139 2.11 2.78 -6.18
C ILE A 139 2.59 3.74 -7.28
N LEU A 140 1.82 3.87 -8.35
CA LEU A 140 2.06 4.90 -9.36
C LEU A 140 1.76 6.28 -8.77
N ASN A 141 2.79 7.07 -8.50
CA ASN A 141 2.65 8.39 -7.86
C ASN A 141 1.91 9.36 -8.79
N GLY A 142 0.82 9.97 -8.29
CA GLY A 142 -0.09 10.77 -9.09
C GLY A 142 -1.13 9.98 -9.88
N GLY A 143 -1.15 8.65 -9.75
CA GLY A 143 -2.15 7.77 -10.35
C GLY A 143 -2.17 7.80 -11.89
N PHE A 144 -3.26 7.31 -12.45
CA PHE A 144 -3.45 7.28 -13.90
C PHE A 144 -3.55 8.68 -14.52
N LYS A 145 -3.98 9.69 -13.75
CA LYS A 145 -3.96 11.09 -14.19
C LYS A 145 -2.54 11.54 -14.55
N ALA A 146 -1.56 11.30 -13.67
CA ALA A 146 -0.15 11.65 -13.95
C ALA A 146 0.42 10.83 -15.13
N TRP A 147 0.01 9.57 -15.30
CA TRP A 147 0.37 8.76 -16.48
C TRP A 147 -0.11 9.39 -17.79
N ARG A 148 -1.37 9.85 -17.82
CA ARG A 148 -1.93 10.56 -18.98
C ARG A 148 -1.24 11.89 -19.24
N GLU A 149 -0.99 12.68 -18.19
CA GLU A 149 -0.31 13.97 -18.29
C GLU A 149 1.14 13.83 -18.78
N ALA A 150 1.79 12.71 -18.47
CA ALA A 150 3.10 12.35 -18.99
C ALA A 150 3.10 11.93 -20.48
N GLY A 151 1.92 11.86 -21.13
CA GLY A 151 1.80 11.50 -22.55
C GLY A 151 2.14 10.04 -22.85
N LEU A 152 2.06 9.15 -21.85
CA LEU A 152 2.41 7.75 -22.00
C LEU A 152 1.26 6.93 -22.64
N PRO A 153 1.57 5.80 -23.32
CA PRO A 153 0.56 4.99 -23.98
C PRO A 153 -0.53 4.50 -23.03
N ALA A 154 -1.77 4.41 -23.50
CA ALA A 154 -2.89 3.85 -22.75
C ALA A 154 -3.67 2.85 -23.60
N GLU A 155 -4.25 1.84 -22.95
CA GLU A 155 -5.11 0.84 -23.57
C GLU A 155 -6.55 1.00 -23.10
N THR A 156 -7.50 0.52 -23.90
CA THR A 156 -8.93 0.47 -23.54
C THR A 156 -9.48 -0.96 -23.56
N ALA A 157 -8.78 -1.87 -24.23
CA ALA A 157 -9.14 -3.30 -24.22
C ALA A 157 -8.84 -3.89 -22.84
N PRO A 158 -9.79 -4.61 -22.22
CA PRO A 158 -9.57 -5.17 -20.89
C PRO A 158 -8.48 -6.24 -20.91
N THR A 159 -7.59 -6.19 -19.92
CA THR A 159 -6.61 -7.27 -19.70
C THR A 159 -7.22 -8.35 -18.80
N VAL A 160 -7.22 -9.60 -19.27
CA VAL A 160 -7.62 -10.77 -18.49
C VAL A 160 -6.38 -11.63 -18.25
N PRO A 161 -5.82 -11.64 -17.04
CA PRO A 161 -4.62 -12.43 -16.78
C PRO A 161 -4.93 -13.91 -16.57
N ALA A 162 -3.91 -14.75 -16.75
CA ALA A 162 -3.95 -16.10 -16.21
C ALA A 162 -4.08 -16.02 -14.68
N ARG A 163 -4.90 -16.91 -14.12
CA ARG A 163 -5.04 -17.04 -12.67
C ARG A 163 -3.74 -17.59 -12.07
N SER A 164 -3.31 -17.04 -10.95
CA SER A 164 -2.18 -17.59 -10.20
C SER A 164 -2.60 -18.72 -9.26
N ALA A 165 -1.62 -19.37 -8.63
CA ALA A 165 -1.81 -20.41 -7.62
C ALA A 165 -1.52 -19.92 -6.19
N ILE A 166 -1.47 -18.59 -5.97
CA ILE A 166 -1.15 -18.03 -4.66
C ILE A 166 -2.22 -18.44 -3.63
N ALA A 167 -1.77 -18.74 -2.41
CA ALA A 167 -2.63 -18.86 -1.23
C ALA A 167 -2.26 -17.73 -0.29
N ALA A 168 -3.22 -16.85 0.00
CA ALA A 168 -2.99 -15.66 0.79
C ALA A 168 -3.68 -15.75 2.15
N SER A 169 -2.98 -15.27 3.17
CA SER A 169 -3.51 -15.11 4.52
C SER A 169 -3.07 -13.75 5.05
N LEU A 170 -4.00 -13.03 5.68
CA LEU A 170 -3.70 -11.70 6.19
C LEU A 170 -3.02 -11.79 7.55
N SER A 171 -1.73 -11.45 7.61
CA SER A 171 -0.97 -11.37 8.85
C SER A 171 -1.56 -10.32 9.80
N PRO A 172 -1.75 -10.65 11.10
CA PRO A 172 -2.22 -9.69 12.09
C PRO A 172 -1.14 -8.67 12.50
N GLN A 173 0.11 -8.82 12.04
CA GLN A 173 1.25 -7.98 12.44
C GLN A 173 1.00 -6.48 12.23
N TRP A 174 0.32 -6.11 11.14
CA TRP A 174 0.05 -4.72 10.76
C TRP A 174 -1.38 -4.28 11.06
N LEU A 175 -2.13 -5.07 11.84
CA LEU A 175 -3.53 -4.82 12.17
C LEU A 175 -3.70 -4.57 13.67
N ALA A 176 -4.23 -3.40 14.03
CA ALA A 176 -4.73 -3.15 15.37
C ALA A 176 -6.24 -3.42 15.44
N THR A 177 -6.64 -4.39 16.25
CA THR A 177 -8.05 -4.71 16.50
C THR A 177 -8.72 -3.68 17.40
N ARG A 178 -10.05 -3.62 17.37
CA ARG A 178 -10.84 -2.76 18.28
C ARG A 178 -10.48 -3.01 19.75
N ALA A 179 -10.29 -4.26 20.16
CA ALA A 179 -9.94 -4.60 21.54
C ALA A 179 -8.56 -4.08 21.94
N GLN A 180 -7.57 -4.17 21.04
CA GLN A 180 -6.24 -3.62 21.27
C GLN A 180 -6.27 -2.09 21.36
N VAL A 181 -6.98 -1.42 20.44
CA VAL A 181 -7.14 0.05 20.47
C VAL A 181 -7.86 0.50 21.76
N GLN A 182 -8.90 -0.23 22.18
CA GLN A 182 -9.59 0.05 23.44
C GLN A 182 -8.67 -0.10 24.66
N ALA A 183 -7.84 -1.15 24.70
CA ALA A 183 -6.86 -1.33 25.77
C ALA A 183 -5.84 -0.18 25.82
N ILE A 184 -5.41 0.35 24.67
CA ILE A 184 -4.53 1.52 24.59
C ILE A 184 -5.22 2.76 25.18
N VAL A 185 -6.46 3.05 24.75
CA VAL A 185 -7.23 4.20 25.23
C VAL A 185 -7.51 4.14 26.74
N GLU A 186 -7.70 2.95 27.29
CA GLU A 186 -7.92 2.71 28.71
C GLU A 186 -6.63 2.68 29.54
N GLY A 187 -5.46 2.87 28.92
CA GLY A 187 -4.15 2.82 29.59
C GLY A 187 -3.71 1.42 30.00
N ARG A 188 -4.33 0.36 29.45
CA ARG A 188 -3.98 -1.05 29.68
C ARG A 188 -2.90 -1.56 28.72
N SER A 189 -2.52 -0.79 27.71
CA SER A 189 -1.47 -1.13 26.74
C SER A 189 -0.77 0.13 26.23
N ASP A 190 0.53 0.03 25.96
CA ASP A 190 1.34 1.15 25.49
C ASP A 190 1.41 1.20 23.96
N ALA A 191 0.89 2.27 23.38
CA ALA A 191 1.08 2.63 21.97
C ALA A 191 0.80 4.12 21.74
N VAL A 192 1.33 4.67 20.66
CA VAL A 192 0.94 6.00 20.19
C VAL A 192 -0.20 5.86 19.18
N LEU A 193 -1.34 6.49 19.47
CA LEU A 193 -2.47 6.54 18.54
C LEU A 193 -2.32 7.76 17.62
N VAL A 194 -2.33 7.54 16.31
CA VAL A 194 -2.19 8.60 15.30
C VAL A 194 -3.49 8.72 14.50
N ASP A 195 -4.15 9.87 14.59
CA ASP A 195 -5.36 10.16 13.82
C ASP A 195 -4.98 10.81 12.48
N ALA A 196 -5.28 10.11 11.39
CA ALA A 196 -4.96 10.55 10.03
C ALA A 196 -6.07 11.40 9.37
N ARG A 197 -7.18 11.64 10.06
CA ARG A 197 -8.32 12.41 9.50
C ARG A 197 -8.00 13.91 9.42
N PRO A 198 -8.72 14.66 8.56
CA PRO A 198 -8.63 16.12 8.55
C PRO A 198 -8.81 16.76 9.92
N ASP A 199 -8.13 17.89 10.16
CA ASP A 199 -8.06 18.58 11.45
C ASP A 199 -9.43 18.82 12.10
N ALA A 200 -10.47 19.10 11.31
CA ALA A 200 -11.83 19.32 11.79
C ALA A 200 -12.42 18.09 12.52
N PHE A 201 -12.03 16.86 12.16
CA PHE A 201 -12.45 15.66 12.89
C PHE A 201 -11.75 15.57 14.24
N PHE A 202 -10.44 15.86 14.28
CA PHE A 202 -9.64 15.82 15.50
C PHE A 202 -10.11 16.85 16.52
N ARG A 203 -10.40 18.08 16.06
CA ARG A 203 -10.91 19.21 16.88
C ARG A 203 -12.40 19.10 17.25
N ALA A 204 -13.06 18.00 16.89
CA ALA A 204 -14.48 17.76 17.13
C ALA A 204 -15.44 18.74 16.42
N GLU A 205 -14.98 19.45 15.39
CA GLU A 205 -15.77 20.34 14.53
C GLU A 205 -16.58 19.55 13.49
N LYS A 206 -16.12 18.35 13.14
CA LYS A 206 -16.78 17.42 12.21
C LYS A 206 -16.81 16.01 12.79
N LYS A 207 -17.81 15.23 12.37
CA LYS A 207 -17.88 13.78 12.64
C LYS A 207 -18.29 13.04 11.38
N HIS A 208 -17.92 11.76 11.32
CA HIS A 208 -18.50 10.84 10.35
C HIS A 208 -19.92 10.45 10.82
N ASP A 209 -20.83 10.13 9.91
CA ASP A 209 -22.22 9.82 10.28
C ASP A 209 -22.33 8.59 11.18
N ALA A 210 -21.50 7.57 10.90
CA ALA A 210 -21.37 6.38 11.74
C ALA A 210 -20.78 6.66 13.14
N ALA A 211 -20.17 7.83 13.38
CA ALA A 211 -19.60 8.18 14.69
C ALA A 211 -20.68 8.74 15.63
N LYS A 212 -20.75 8.17 16.84
CA LYS A 212 -21.65 8.62 17.91
C LYS A 212 -21.30 10.01 18.45
N LYS A 213 -20.01 10.36 18.46
CA LYS A 213 -19.47 11.63 18.96
C LYS A 213 -18.42 12.16 18.01
N ALA A 214 -18.30 13.48 17.93
CA ALA A 214 -17.19 14.15 17.25
C ALA A 214 -15.90 14.06 18.09
N GLY A 215 -14.76 14.35 17.47
CA GLY A 215 -13.44 14.32 18.10
C GLY A 215 -12.65 13.06 17.77
N THR A 216 -11.62 12.81 18.58
CA THR A 216 -10.64 11.74 18.41
C THR A 216 -10.57 10.83 19.65
N LEU A 217 -9.75 9.78 19.56
CA LEU A 217 -9.48 8.88 20.67
C LEU A 217 -8.63 9.60 21.73
N SER A 218 -8.91 9.34 23.02
CA SER A 218 -8.15 9.95 24.11
C SER A 218 -6.66 9.62 23.98
N GLY A 219 -5.80 10.63 24.11
CA GLY A 219 -4.35 10.49 23.95
C GLY A 219 -3.84 10.38 22.51
N ALA A 220 -4.73 10.43 21.50
CA ALA A 220 -4.29 10.42 20.11
C ALA A 220 -3.64 11.75 19.69
N VAL A 221 -2.70 11.65 18.77
CA VAL A 221 -2.03 12.78 18.12
C VAL A 221 -2.45 12.89 16.66
N SER A 222 -2.47 14.11 16.12
CA SER A 222 -2.81 14.34 14.71
C SER A 222 -1.58 14.20 13.80
N LEU A 223 -1.77 13.48 12.69
CA LEU A 223 -0.93 13.54 11.49
C LEU A 223 -1.84 13.35 10.28
N VAL A 224 -2.41 14.45 9.78
CA VAL A 224 -3.39 14.44 8.70
C VAL A 224 -2.78 13.86 7.41
N PHE A 225 -3.54 12.98 6.74
CA PHE A 225 -3.06 12.25 5.55
C PHE A 225 -2.59 13.14 4.39
N ASP A 226 -3.18 14.33 4.22
CA ASP A 226 -2.88 15.23 3.11
C ASP A 226 -1.51 15.94 3.25
N ARG A 227 -0.89 15.89 4.43
CA ARG A 227 0.43 16.48 4.70
C ARG A 227 1.55 15.80 3.92
N TRP A 228 1.35 14.58 3.45
CA TRP A 228 2.32 13.82 2.67
C TRP A 228 2.41 14.25 1.20
N PHE A 229 1.52 15.13 0.75
CA PHE A 229 1.35 15.50 -0.65
C PHE A 229 1.89 16.89 -0.94
N ALA A 230 2.24 17.13 -2.20
CA ALA A 230 2.53 18.47 -2.67
C ALA A 230 1.27 19.35 -2.55
N PRO A 231 1.41 20.65 -2.24
CA PRO A 231 0.26 21.55 -2.09
C PRO A 231 -0.66 21.50 -3.31
N GLN A 232 -1.96 21.29 -3.06
CA GLN A 232 -3.01 21.24 -4.09
C GLN A 232 -2.74 20.21 -5.21
N SER A 233 -2.03 19.12 -4.89
CA SER A 233 -1.60 18.11 -5.86
C SER A 233 -1.88 16.69 -5.36
N PRO A 234 -2.22 15.75 -6.27
CA PRO A 234 -2.31 14.32 -5.95
C PRO A 234 -0.95 13.63 -5.86
N LEU A 235 0.15 14.37 -6.09
CA LEU A 235 1.51 13.84 -6.02
C LEU A 235 1.99 13.77 -4.58
N MET A 236 2.27 12.56 -4.11
CA MET A 236 2.94 12.35 -2.83
C MET A 236 4.40 12.79 -2.98
N SER A 237 4.81 13.78 -2.18
CA SER A 237 6.17 14.35 -2.22
C SER A 237 6.91 14.19 -0.90
N ALA A 238 6.20 13.78 0.17
CA ALA A 238 6.71 13.70 1.54
C ALA A 238 7.50 14.97 1.92
N PRO A 239 6.82 16.14 1.93
CA PRO A 239 7.51 17.40 2.17
C PRO A 239 8.14 17.43 3.58
N GLU A 240 9.21 18.20 3.74
CA GLU A 240 10.02 18.21 4.96
C GLU A 240 9.20 18.39 6.26
N PRO A 241 8.19 19.28 6.33
CA PRO A 241 7.36 19.39 7.54
C PRO A 241 6.62 18.11 7.93
N ALA A 242 6.19 17.30 6.96
CA ALA A 242 5.55 16.01 7.23
C ALA A 242 6.56 14.98 7.71
N LEU A 243 7.76 14.97 7.12
CA LEU A 243 8.87 14.11 7.55
C LEU A 243 9.36 14.46 8.96
N GLU A 244 9.50 15.74 9.28
CA GLU A 244 9.83 16.22 10.62
C GLU A 244 8.80 15.77 11.64
N ARG A 245 7.50 15.94 11.33
CA ARG A 245 6.42 15.47 12.20
C ARG A 245 6.47 13.97 12.41
N ALA A 246 6.71 13.19 11.35
CA ALA A 246 6.82 11.74 11.45
C ALA A 246 8.03 11.29 12.30
N ARG A 247 9.18 11.95 12.15
CA ARG A 247 10.37 11.71 12.98
C ARG A 247 10.13 12.08 14.45
N ALA A 248 9.46 13.20 14.71
CA ALA A 248 9.08 13.60 16.06
C ALA A 248 8.14 12.56 16.70
N LEU A 249 7.12 12.09 15.98
CA LEU A 249 6.23 11.02 16.45
C LEU A 249 6.96 9.71 16.73
N ALA A 250 7.93 9.34 15.89
CA ALA A 250 8.75 8.15 16.13
C ALA A 250 9.61 8.29 17.39
N ALA A 251 10.17 9.49 17.64
CA ALA A 251 10.92 9.79 18.85
C ALA A 251 10.02 9.79 20.10
N GLU A 252 8.84 10.41 20.03
CA GLU A 252 7.82 10.43 21.09
C GLU A 252 7.32 9.01 21.42
N ALA A 253 7.16 8.16 20.40
CA ALA A 253 6.81 6.76 20.59
C ALA A 253 7.87 5.99 21.37
N ASN A 254 9.15 6.37 21.27
CA ASN A 254 10.26 5.76 22.01
C ASN A 254 10.25 4.22 21.95
N GLY A 255 10.08 3.67 20.72
CA GLY A 255 10.01 2.23 20.49
C GLY A 255 8.64 1.58 20.77
N LYS A 256 7.67 2.31 21.32
CA LYS A 256 6.28 1.82 21.45
C LYS A 256 5.66 1.65 20.05
N PRO A 257 4.72 0.69 19.89
CA PRO A 257 3.93 0.58 18.67
C PRO A 257 3.22 1.89 18.33
N ILE A 258 3.13 2.19 17.03
CA ILE A 258 2.33 3.30 16.50
C ILE A 258 1.12 2.70 15.81
N VAL A 259 -0.08 3.15 16.18
CA VAL A 259 -1.34 2.72 15.56
C VAL A 259 -1.96 3.91 14.86
N SER A 260 -1.86 3.92 13.53
CA SER A 260 -2.55 4.90 12.67
C SER A 260 -4.01 4.49 12.48
N PHE A 261 -4.93 5.43 12.58
CA PHE A 261 -6.36 5.21 12.34
C PHE A 261 -7.02 6.39 11.63
N CYS A 262 -8.18 6.12 11.02
CA CYS A 262 -9.08 7.14 10.50
C CYS A 262 -10.53 6.65 10.69
N ASN A 263 -11.45 6.96 9.76
CA ASN A 263 -12.82 6.44 9.84
C ASN A 263 -12.93 4.97 9.41
N THR A 264 -12.19 4.56 8.37
CA THR A 264 -12.37 3.26 7.69
C THR A 264 -11.05 2.61 7.27
N GLY A 265 -9.91 3.08 7.80
CA GLY A 265 -8.57 2.60 7.44
C GLY A 265 -8.03 3.08 6.09
N HIS A 266 -8.80 3.89 5.35
CA HIS A 266 -8.43 4.42 4.03
C HIS A 266 -7.31 5.47 4.07
N TRP A 267 -7.45 6.50 4.92
CA TRP A 267 -6.42 7.55 5.11
C TRP A 267 -5.30 7.17 6.07
N ALA A 268 -5.43 6.03 6.75
CA ALA A 268 -4.51 5.63 7.81
C ALA A 268 -3.35 4.75 7.32
N ALA A 269 -3.50 4.18 6.12
CA ALA A 269 -2.61 3.19 5.53
C ALA A 269 -1.34 3.80 4.93
#